data_AF-A0A3P7F2E6-F1
#
_entry.id   AF-A0A3P7F2E6-F1
#
_cell.length_a   1.000
_cell.length_b   1.000
_cell.length_c   1.000
_cell.angle_alpha   90.00
_cell.angle_beta   90.00
_cell.angle_gamma   90.00
#
_symmetry.space_group_name_H-M   'P 1'
#
loop_
_entity.id
_entity.type
_entity.pdbx_description
1 polymer ?
#
loop_
_entity_poly.entity_id
_entity_poly.type
_entity_poly.pdbx_seq_one_letter_code
_entity_poly.pdbx_strand_id
1 'polypeptide(L)'
;MQRFRLDGGGGGLVACGGDAVTRDRVVEKKGSEFKDVYISMRNLPASIVLLSLSASPAHNLDLLPHLRDSLPESKRGLLDAFRDQSLITTLDVREATAYHLASCIFPSLLILGGHSNIYCKTDNDASHLLRQMVATNPGWASKTVATEPSPYLKSVNAAISRLSSAFKALSPPPIPPLSMRALWMGAMAWISAELLEGLAGVYDCTEEGRSQMLLDVQSAALLCETESGIRPFVKLNMLVDYIQAFFVPTREWSNWLESTGVHRYTQRQSLGLAHCLARGDKHARQRLLAAVATVYARHQQTALSHCGGVGGSGIET
;
A
#
# COMPACT_ATOMS: atom_id res chain seq x y z
N MET A 1 41.56 50.66 -50.73
CA MET A 1 41.07 50.79 -52.12
C MET A 1 39.61 50.34 -52.15
N GLN A 2 38.77 51.16 -52.79
CA GLN A 2 37.30 51.05 -52.97
C GLN A 2 36.88 49.67 -53.57
N ARG A 3 35.64 49.17 -53.50
CA ARG A 3 34.37 49.84 -53.88
C ARG A 3 33.13 48.97 -53.50
N PHE A 4 32.04 49.66 -53.16
CA PHE A 4 30.66 49.20 -52.99
C PHE A 4 30.00 48.60 -54.27
N ARG A 5 29.01 47.71 -54.10
CA ARG A 5 27.62 47.89 -54.63
C ARG A 5 26.59 46.99 -53.94
N LEU A 6 25.41 47.57 -53.69
CA LEU A 6 24.19 47.03 -53.08
C LEU A 6 23.17 46.55 -54.13
N ASP A 7 22.08 45.96 -53.58
CA ASP A 7 20.73 45.64 -54.10
C ASP A 7 20.50 44.19 -54.58
N GLY A 8 19.50 43.45 -54.07
CA GLY A 8 18.49 43.78 -53.05
C GLY A 8 17.49 42.64 -52.80
N GLY A 9 16.54 42.87 -51.88
CA GLY A 9 15.21 42.24 -51.91
C GLY A 9 14.84 41.25 -50.80
N GLY A 10 14.02 41.70 -49.84
CA GLY A 10 12.83 40.93 -49.42
C GLY A 10 12.88 40.10 -48.13
N GLY A 11 12.62 40.76 -47.00
CA GLY A 11 11.69 40.36 -45.91
C GLY A 11 11.54 38.90 -45.49
N GLY A 12 11.87 38.62 -44.21
CA GLY A 12 11.40 37.41 -43.52
C GLY A 12 12.09 37.15 -42.18
N LEU A 13 11.86 37.99 -41.17
CA LEU A 13 12.12 37.66 -39.77
C LEU A 13 11.13 36.55 -39.36
N VAL A 14 11.56 35.29 -39.37
CA VAL A 14 10.86 34.22 -38.66
C VAL A 14 11.37 34.22 -37.23
N ALA A 15 10.64 34.90 -36.35
CA ALA A 15 10.76 34.67 -34.92
C ALA A 15 10.20 33.26 -34.63
N CYS A 16 11.08 32.32 -34.28
CA CYS A 16 10.68 31.04 -33.71
C CYS A 16 10.08 31.28 -32.31
N GLY A 17 8.80 31.64 -32.28
CA GLY A 17 7.97 31.61 -31.09
C GLY A 17 7.55 30.18 -30.78
N GLY A 18 8.37 29.48 -29.99
CA GLY A 18 8.02 28.20 -29.40
C GLY A 18 8.84 28.02 -28.15
N ASP A 19 8.24 28.27 -26.99
CA ASP A 19 8.66 27.76 -25.66
C ASP A 19 7.97 28.43 -24.45
N ALA A 20 6.93 29.25 -24.66
CA ALA A 20 6.10 29.75 -23.55
C ALA A 20 4.88 28.84 -23.29
N VAL A 21 4.16 28.43 -24.34
CA VAL A 21 2.89 27.69 -24.22
C VAL A 21 3.06 26.29 -23.63
N THR A 22 4.16 25.60 -23.93
CA THR A 22 4.47 24.27 -23.37
C THR A 22 4.86 24.34 -21.90
N ARG A 23 5.55 25.42 -21.50
CA ARG A 23 5.95 25.66 -20.11
C ARG A 23 4.74 26.03 -19.25
N ASP A 24 3.87 26.90 -19.76
CA ASP A 24 2.63 27.29 -19.07
C ASP A 24 1.67 26.11 -18.93
N ARG A 25 1.51 25.27 -19.96
CA ARG A 25 0.70 24.05 -19.86
C ARG A 25 1.26 23.05 -18.84
N VAL A 26 2.58 22.91 -18.73
CA VAL A 26 3.21 22.02 -17.73
C VAL A 26 3.07 22.60 -16.32
N VAL A 27 3.16 23.92 -16.15
CA VAL A 27 2.97 24.61 -14.87
C VAL A 27 1.50 24.58 -14.44
N GLU A 28 0.54 24.80 -15.35
CA GLU A 28 -0.89 24.65 -15.10
C GLU A 28 -1.25 23.21 -14.73
N LYS A 29 -0.68 22.22 -15.42
CA LYS A 29 -0.92 20.80 -15.11
C LYS A 29 -0.37 20.40 -13.74
N LYS A 30 0.83 20.89 -13.36
CA LYS A 30 1.38 20.70 -12.01
C LYS A 30 0.54 21.41 -10.94
N GLY A 31 0.02 22.60 -11.25
CA GLY A 31 -0.85 23.38 -10.35
C GLY A 31 -2.24 22.76 -10.17
N SER A 32 -2.79 22.12 -11.19
CA SER A 32 -4.06 21.37 -11.09
C SER A 32 -3.86 20.05 -10.34
N GLU A 33 -2.78 19.31 -10.60
CA GLU A 33 -2.43 18.08 -9.87
C GLU A 33 -2.29 18.32 -8.37
N PHE A 34 -1.61 19.40 -7.98
CA PHE A 34 -1.48 19.77 -6.57
C PHE A 34 -2.82 20.17 -5.95
N LYS A 35 -3.70 20.85 -6.72
CA LYS A 35 -5.04 21.22 -6.26
C LYS A 35 -5.91 19.98 -6.03
N ASP A 36 -5.87 18.97 -6.88
CA ASP A 36 -6.72 17.78 -6.72
C ASP A 36 -6.30 16.91 -5.53
N VAL A 37 -4.99 16.74 -5.33
CA VAL A 37 -4.45 16.08 -4.12
C VAL A 37 -4.78 16.89 -2.87
N TYR A 38 -4.59 18.22 -2.92
CA TYR A 38 -4.93 19.12 -1.84
C TYR A 38 -6.43 19.13 -1.51
N ILE A 39 -7.30 19.12 -2.52
CA ILE A 39 -8.76 19.06 -2.36
C ILE A 39 -9.18 17.70 -1.77
N SER A 40 -8.58 16.59 -2.24
CA SER A 40 -8.82 15.26 -1.67
C SER A 40 -8.38 15.18 -0.20
N MET A 41 -7.19 15.72 0.13
CA MET A 41 -6.71 15.83 1.52
C MET A 41 -7.53 16.83 2.37
N ARG A 42 -8.14 17.86 1.75
CA ARG A 42 -8.96 18.89 2.41
C ARG A 42 -10.41 18.45 2.66
N ASN A 43 -10.94 17.53 1.84
CA ASN A 43 -12.30 17.00 1.97
C ASN A 43 -12.39 15.82 2.96
N LEU A 44 -11.27 15.18 3.27
CA LEU A 44 -11.15 14.41 4.51
C LEU A 44 -11.31 15.41 5.67
N PRO A 45 -12.20 15.19 6.65
CA PRO A 45 -12.35 16.10 7.78
C PRO A 45 -11.00 16.20 8.49
N ALA A 46 -10.23 17.23 8.13
CA ALA A 46 -8.86 17.43 8.56
C ALA A 46 -8.78 17.43 10.08
N SER A 47 -9.85 17.88 10.74
CA SER A 47 -10.07 17.82 12.18
C SER A 47 -10.16 16.40 12.74
N ILE A 48 -10.90 15.46 12.14
CA ILE A 48 -11.03 14.08 12.65
C ILE A 48 -9.73 13.30 12.39
N VAL A 49 -9.12 13.48 11.22
CA VAL A 49 -7.85 12.83 10.88
C VAL A 49 -6.72 13.36 11.75
N LEU A 50 -6.62 14.67 11.93
CA LEU A 50 -5.67 15.27 12.87
C LEU A 50 -6.00 14.84 14.30
N LEU A 51 -7.23 14.90 14.80
CA LEU A 51 -7.59 14.49 16.16
C LEU A 51 -7.25 13.01 16.45
N SER A 52 -7.50 12.11 15.50
CA SER A 52 -7.17 10.67 15.61
C SER A 52 -5.66 10.41 15.53
N LEU A 53 -4.92 11.20 14.75
CA LEU A 53 -3.47 11.09 14.62
C LEU A 53 -2.70 11.90 15.68
N SER A 54 -3.31 12.93 16.27
CA SER A 54 -2.74 13.93 17.17
C SER A 54 -3.14 13.74 18.63
N ALA A 55 -3.80 12.64 18.98
CA ALA A 55 -3.89 12.17 20.35
C ALA A 55 -2.45 11.88 20.85
N SER A 56 -1.75 12.95 21.18
CA SER A 56 -0.43 12.93 21.75
C SER A 56 -0.61 12.39 23.16
N PRO A 57 0.13 11.33 23.54
CA PRO A 57 0.15 10.87 24.92
C PRO A 57 0.46 12.02 25.88
N ALA A 58 1.20 13.04 25.43
CA ALA A 58 1.64 14.19 26.22
C ALA A 58 0.48 14.97 26.89
N HIS A 59 -0.64 15.24 26.20
CA HIS A 59 -1.75 15.96 26.83
C HIS A 59 -2.57 15.11 27.80
N ASN A 60 -2.61 13.78 27.60
CA ASN A 60 -3.18 12.86 28.59
C ASN A 60 -2.23 12.66 29.79
N LEU A 61 -0.91 12.73 29.57
CA LEU A 61 0.10 12.59 30.63
C LEU A 61 0.09 13.73 31.64
N ASP A 62 -0.32 14.94 31.25
CA ASP A 62 -0.40 16.07 32.20
C ASP A 62 -1.64 16.00 33.10
N LEU A 63 -2.74 15.36 32.66
CA LEU A 63 -3.96 15.20 33.48
C LEU A 63 -3.93 13.98 34.40
N LEU A 64 -3.24 12.91 34.01
CA LEU A 64 -3.17 11.65 34.75
C LEU A 64 -2.66 11.77 36.19
N PRO A 65 -1.61 12.56 36.50
CA PRO A 65 -1.14 12.78 37.87
C PRO A 65 -2.22 13.42 38.74
N HIS A 66 -2.88 14.46 38.21
CA HIS A 66 -3.95 15.17 38.93
C HIS A 66 -5.17 14.30 39.18
N LEU A 67 -5.55 13.45 38.22
CA LEU A 67 -6.63 12.48 38.38
C LEU A 67 -6.26 11.38 39.39
N ARG A 68 -5.00 10.93 39.40
CA ARG A 68 -4.49 9.93 40.34
C ARG A 68 -4.50 10.43 41.78
N ASP A 69 -4.15 11.70 42.00
CA ASP A 69 -4.17 12.33 43.32
C ASP A 69 -5.59 12.60 43.82
N SER A 70 -6.55 12.75 42.89
CA SER A 70 -7.97 12.94 43.19
C SER A 70 -8.72 11.62 43.48
N LEU A 71 -8.09 10.47 43.24
CA LEU A 71 -8.71 9.15 43.37
C LEU A 71 -8.28 8.43 44.67
N PRO A 72 -9.21 7.73 45.35
CA PRO A 72 -8.87 6.81 46.44
C PRO A 72 -7.90 5.73 45.99
N GLU A 73 -6.99 5.29 46.86
CA GLU A 73 -5.97 4.27 46.55
C GLU A 73 -6.54 2.98 45.95
N SER A 74 -7.70 2.55 46.44
CA SER A 74 -8.42 1.37 45.93
C SER A 74 -8.90 1.48 44.48
N LYS A 75 -8.96 2.71 43.92
CA LYS A 75 -9.41 2.99 42.55
C LYS A 75 -8.29 3.42 41.60
N ARG A 76 -7.06 3.60 42.10
CA ARG A 76 -5.93 4.02 41.25
C ARG A 76 -5.62 3.00 40.15
N GLY A 77 -5.78 1.70 40.41
CA GLY A 77 -5.61 0.66 39.39
C GLY A 77 -6.60 0.72 38.22
N LEU A 78 -7.78 1.32 38.41
CA LEU A 78 -8.74 1.57 37.31
C LEU A 78 -8.25 2.68 36.37
N LEU A 79 -7.52 3.67 36.89
CA LEU A 79 -6.93 4.73 36.09
C LEU A 79 -5.80 4.19 35.20
N ASP A 80 -4.99 3.28 35.74
CA ASP A 80 -3.93 2.60 34.98
C ASP A 80 -4.54 1.72 33.87
N ALA A 81 -5.56 0.91 34.19
CA ALA A 81 -6.28 0.11 33.18
C ALA A 81 -6.97 0.98 32.11
N PHE A 82 -7.59 2.10 32.51
CA PHE A 82 -8.19 3.06 31.59
C PHE A 82 -7.15 3.69 30.67
N ARG A 83 -6.00 4.08 31.20
CA ARG A 83 -4.88 4.63 30.43
C ARG A 83 -4.41 3.61 29.39
N ASP A 84 -4.13 2.38 29.81
CA ASP A 84 -3.63 1.35 28.91
C ASP A 84 -4.64 1.02 27.81
N GLN A 85 -5.92 0.87 28.16
CA GLN A 85 -6.98 0.63 27.18
C GLN A 85 -7.17 1.81 26.21
N SER A 86 -7.07 3.04 26.71
CA SER A 86 -7.16 4.25 25.88
C SER A 86 -5.99 4.36 24.91
N LEU A 87 -4.77 4.00 25.34
CA LEU A 87 -3.59 3.98 24.49
C LEU A 87 -3.72 2.93 23.38
N ILE A 88 -4.12 1.70 23.71
CA ILE A 88 -4.34 0.63 22.72
C ILE A 88 -5.38 1.06 21.71
N THR A 89 -6.55 1.51 22.17
CA THR A 89 -7.65 1.95 21.29
C THR A 89 -7.22 3.12 20.39
N THR A 90 -6.46 4.07 20.93
CA THR A 90 -5.93 5.20 20.14
C THR A 90 -4.99 4.74 19.04
N LEU A 91 -4.12 3.75 19.32
CA LEU A 91 -3.21 3.19 18.32
C LEU A 91 -3.97 2.45 17.23
N ASP A 92 -4.93 1.60 17.60
CA ASP A 92 -5.74 0.83 16.64
C ASP A 92 -6.52 1.76 15.69
N VAL A 93 -7.18 2.78 16.26
CA VAL A 93 -7.91 3.78 15.47
C VAL A 93 -6.94 4.56 14.57
N ARG A 94 -5.75 4.89 15.05
CA ARG A 94 -4.74 5.61 14.28
C ARG A 94 -4.25 4.82 13.08
N GLU A 95 -3.93 3.54 13.28
CA GLU A 95 -3.46 2.66 12.21
C GLU A 95 -4.55 2.42 11.17
N ALA A 96 -5.78 2.12 11.61
CA ALA A 96 -6.92 1.93 10.72
C ALA A 96 -7.24 3.20 9.92
N THR A 97 -7.20 4.36 10.57
CA THR A 97 -7.42 5.66 9.91
C THR A 97 -6.33 5.95 8.89
N ALA A 98 -5.05 5.74 9.24
CA ALA A 98 -3.94 5.96 8.33
C ALA A 98 -3.99 5.03 7.10
N TYR A 99 -4.36 3.76 7.29
CA TYR A 99 -4.57 2.82 6.20
C TYR A 99 -5.72 3.28 5.28
N HIS A 100 -6.85 3.66 5.88
CA HIS A 100 -8.00 4.13 5.11
C HIS A 100 -7.67 5.40 4.31
N LEU A 101 -6.97 6.36 4.92
CA LEU A 101 -6.48 7.55 4.24
C LEU A 101 -5.60 7.21 3.03
N ALA A 102 -4.65 6.28 3.22
CA ALA A 102 -3.82 5.81 2.13
C ALA A 102 -4.66 5.22 1.00
N SER A 103 -5.67 4.42 1.33
CA SER A 103 -6.57 3.81 0.34
C SER A 103 -7.38 4.81 -0.49
N CYS A 104 -7.67 5.99 0.06
CA CYS A 104 -8.38 7.05 -0.65
C CYS A 104 -7.44 7.91 -1.50
N ILE A 105 -6.19 8.13 -1.05
CA ILE A 105 -5.28 9.10 -1.67
C ILE A 105 -4.37 8.44 -2.72
N PHE A 106 -3.83 7.25 -2.45
CA PHE A 106 -2.86 6.61 -3.34
C PHE A 106 -3.37 6.33 -4.75
N PRO A 107 -4.61 5.81 -4.95
CA PRO A 107 -5.18 5.64 -6.27
C PRO A 107 -5.09 6.91 -7.14
N SER A 108 -5.47 8.06 -6.58
CA SER A 108 -5.36 9.33 -7.29
C SER A 108 -3.91 9.68 -7.62
N LEU A 109 -2.99 9.50 -6.66
CA LEU A 109 -1.56 9.74 -6.89
C LEU A 109 -0.93 8.85 -7.97
N LEU A 110 -1.45 7.63 -8.14
CA LEU A 110 -1.04 6.69 -9.19
C LEU A 110 -1.53 7.13 -10.57
N ILE A 111 -2.78 7.61 -10.69
CA ILE A 111 -3.37 8.07 -11.96
C ILE A 111 -2.59 9.26 -12.52
N LEU A 112 -2.20 10.20 -11.65
CA LEU A 112 -1.35 11.34 -12.01
C LEU A 112 0.01 10.92 -12.59
N GLY A 113 0.44 9.68 -12.37
CA GLY A 113 1.67 9.09 -12.92
C GLY A 113 1.65 8.76 -14.42
N GLY A 114 0.58 9.10 -15.16
CA GLY A 114 0.53 8.94 -16.62
C GLY A 114 -0.23 7.72 -17.12
N HIS A 115 -1.00 7.02 -16.28
CA HIS A 115 -1.89 5.93 -16.70
C HIS A 115 -3.27 6.45 -17.12
N SER A 116 -3.32 7.43 -18.02
CA SER A 116 -4.56 7.99 -18.57
C SER A 116 -5.33 7.04 -19.50
N ASN A 117 -4.82 5.82 -19.74
CA ASN A 117 -5.41 4.85 -20.67
C ASN A 117 -6.04 3.62 -19.99
N ILE A 118 -5.95 3.51 -18.67
CA ILE A 118 -6.84 2.60 -17.94
C ILE A 118 -8.14 3.39 -17.78
N TYR A 119 -9.08 3.19 -18.71
CA TYR A 119 -10.43 3.71 -18.61
C TYR A 119 -11.07 3.17 -17.32
N CYS A 120 -10.86 3.85 -16.19
CA CYS A 120 -11.62 3.62 -14.96
C CYS A 120 -13.04 4.12 -15.23
N LYS A 121 -13.95 3.19 -15.52
CA LYS A 121 -15.36 3.53 -15.79
C LYS A 121 -16.12 3.84 -14.50
N THR A 122 -15.55 3.51 -13.34
CA THR A 122 -16.13 3.77 -12.02
C THR A 122 -15.06 4.09 -10.98
N ASP A 123 -15.43 4.85 -9.93
CA ASP A 123 -14.59 5.20 -8.76
C ASP A 123 -14.02 3.96 -8.04
N ASN A 124 -14.74 2.84 -8.13
CA ASN A 124 -14.36 1.58 -7.49
C ASN A 124 -13.20 0.88 -8.21
N ASP A 125 -13.06 1.08 -9.52
CA ASP A 125 -11.98 0.49 -10.32
C ASP A 125 -10.63 1.15 -10.01
N ALA A 126 -10.63 2.46 -9.71
CA ALA A 126 -9.43 3.20 -9.35
C ALA A 126 -8.85 2.73 -7.99
N SER A 127 -9.71 2.36 -7.04
CA SER A 127 -9.31 1.94 -5.69
C SER A 127 -8.40 0.70 -5.67
N HIS A 128 -8.43 -0.11 -6.72
CA HIS A 128 -7.60 -1.31 -6.89
C HIS A 128 -6.61 -1.21 -8.07
N LEU A 129 -6.28 0.01 -8.49
CA LEU A 129 -5.44 0.25 -9.66
C LEU A 129 -4.05 -0.39 -9.52
N LEU A 130 -3.40 -0.29 -8.36
CA LEU A 130 -2.09 -0.92 -8.14
C LEU A 130 -2.19 -2.44 -8.27
N ARG A 131 -3.17 -3.06 -7.61
CA ARG A 131 -3.43 -4.50 -7.75
C ARG A 131 -3.66 -4.91 -9.20
N GLN A 132 -4.42 -4.13 -9.96
CA GLN A 132 -4.65 -4.40 -11.38
C GLN A 132 -3.35 -4.30 -12.19
N MET A 133 -2.57 -3.23 -12.01
CA MET A 133 -1.28 -3.03 -12.68
C MET A 133 -0.32 -4.19 -12.42
N VAL A 134 -0.26 -4.66 -11.17
CA VAL A 134 0.53 -5.83 -10.77
C VAL A 134 -0.04 -7.08 -11.45
N ALA A 135 -1.32 -7.41 -11.28
CA ALA A 135 -1.90 -8.66 -11.78
C ALA A 135 -1.79 -8.82 -13.31
N THR A 136 -1.87 -7.70 -14.06
CA THR A 136 -1.82 -7.70 -15.52
C THR A 136 -0.44 -7.44 -16.11
N ASN A 137 0.61 -7.33 -15.30
CA ASN A 137 1.95 -7.04 -15.80
C ASN A 137 2.47 -8.22 -16.66
N PRO A 138 2.74 -8.00 -17.97
CA PRO A 138 3.23 -9.07 -18.85
C PRO A 138 4.63 -9.56 -18.47
N GLY A 139 5.38 -8.79 -17.66
CA GLY A 139 6.71 -9.16 -17.18
C GLY A 139 6.75 -10.49 -16.42
N TRP A 140 5.64 -10.92 -15.82
CA TRP A 140 5.58 -12.18 -15.07
C TRP A 140 5.75 -13.43 -15.94
N ALA A 141 5.37 -13.36 -17.21
CA ALA A 141 5.52 -14.46 -18.16
C ALA A 141 6.84 -14.38 -18.96
N SER A 142 7.68 -13.39 -18.68
CA SER A 142 8.95 -13.22 -19.39
C SER A 142 9.93 -14.33 -19.03
N LYS A 143 10.69 -14.81 -20.01
CA LYS A 143 11.80 -15.77 -19.80
C LYS A 143 13.16 -15.09 -19.72
N THR A 144 13.18 -13.76 -19.79
CA THR A 144 14.41 -12.97 -19.69
C THR A 144 14.55 -12.49 -18.26
N VAL A 145 15.71 -12.76 -17.65
CA VAL A 145 16.07 -12.15 -16.37
C VAL A 145 16.07 -10.64 -16.53
N ALA A 146 15.23 -9.98 -15.76
CA ALA A 146 15.13 -8.53 -15.81
C ALA A 146 16.08 -7.91 -14.79
N THR A 147 16.67 -6.79 -15.20
CA THR A 147 17.72 -6.06 -14.46
C THR A 147 17.19 -4.76 -13.87
N GLU A 148 15.95 -4.40 -14.19
CA GLU A 148 15.30 -3.16 -13.83
C GLU A 148 13.88 -3.44 -13.32
N PRO A 149 13.32 -2.60 -12.43
CA PRO A 149 11.95 -2.75 -11.98
C PRO A 149 10.93 -2.65 -13.11
N SER A 150 9.77 -3.27 -12.94
CA SER A 150 8.72 -3.33 -13.95
C SER A 150 8.24 -1.91 -14.31
N PRO A 151 7.74 -1.68 -15.54
CA PRO A 151 7.31 -0.35 -15.96
C PRO A 151 6.30 0.33 -15.03
N TYR A 152 5.40 -0.46 -14.41
CA TYR A 152 4.39 0.05 -13.49
C TYR A 152 4.98 0.67 -12.21
N LEU A 153 6.20 0.26 -11.80
CA LEU A 153 6.89 0.84 -10.64
C LEU A 153 7.22 2.31 -10.84
N LYS A 154 7.34 2.79 -12.09
CA LYS A 154 7.56 4.22 -12.34
C LYS A 154 6.41 5.06 -11.79
N SER A 155 5.17 4.60 -11.95
CA SER A 155 3.98 5.29 -11.44
C SER A 155 3.83 5.12 -9.94
N VAL A 156 4.16 3.95 -9.39
CA VAL A 156 4.21 3.72 -7.93
C VAL A 156 5.23 4.65 -7.27
N ASN A 157 6.45 4.72 -7.82
CA ASN A 157 7.51 5.57 -7.32
C ASN A 157 7.11 7.05 -7.40
N ALA A 158 6.51 7.48 -8.52
CA ALA A 158 5.99 8.83 -8.64
C ALA A 158 4.90 9.13 -7.60
N ALA A 159 4.00 8.19 -7.31
CA ALA A 159 2.98 8.34 -6.27
C ALA A 159 3.59 8.47 -4.87
N ILE A 160 4.59 7.64 -4.54
CA ILE A 160 5.32 7.69 -3.26
C ILE A 160 6.04 9.05 -3.10
N SER A 161 6.76 9.50 -4.12
CA SER A 161 7.46 10.81 -4.09
C SER A 161 6.50 11.99 -4.02
N ARG A 162 5.33 11.90 -4.67
CA ARG A 162 4.27 12.92 -4.54
C ARG A 162 3.69 12.96 -3.13
N LEU A 163 3.45 11.80 -2.50
CA LEU A 163 2.99 11.75 -1.12
C LEU A 163 4.00 12.41 -0.18
N SER A 164 5.28 12.08 -0.32
CA SER A 164 6.37 12.70 0.44
C SER A 164 6.39 14.23 0.26
N SER A 165 6.24 14.68 -0.99
CA SER A 165 6.17 16.11 -1.31
C SER A 165 4.94 16.78 -0.72
N ALA A 166 3.78 16.12 -0.75
CA ALA A 166 2.54 16.62 -0.18
C ALA A 166 2.67 16.78 1.35
N PHE A 167 3.25 15.79 2.03
CA PHE A 167 3.55 15.88 3.46
C PHE A 167 4.48 17.03 3.83
N LYS A 168 5.50 17.30 3.00
CA LYS A 168 6.43 18.42 3.18
C LYS A 168 5.79 19.78 2.89
N ALA A 169 4.79 19.83 2.00
CA ALA A 169 4.12 21.05 1.58
C ALA A 169 2.98 21.50 2.50
N LEU A 170 2.61 20.71 3.51
CA LEU A 170 1.56 21.08 4.45
C LEU A 170 1.98 22.33 5.26
N SER A 171 1.08 23.31 5.28
CA SER A 171 1.31 24.60 5.94
C SER A 171 1.40 24.46 7.46
N PRO A 172 2.07 25.39 8.16
CA PRO A 172 2.19 25.35 9.61
C PRO A 172 0.83 25.30 10.33
N PRO A 173 0.75 24.61 11.49
CA PRO A 173 1.83 23.90 12.17
C PRO A 173 2.21 22.56 11.49
N PRO A 174 3.48 22.14 11.57
CA PRO A 174 3.94 20.88 10.97
C PRO A 174 3.21 19.68 11.60
N ILE A 175 3.02 18.61 10.81
CA ILE A 175 2.44 17.36 11.31
C ILE A 175 3.32 16.80 12.44
N PRO A 176 2.74 16.42 13.60
CA PRO A 176 3.50 15.78 14.67
C PRO A 176 4.22 14.50 14.20
N PRO A 177 5.45 14.22 14.68
CA PRO A 177 6.22 13.06 14.22
C PRO A 177 5.49 11.71 14.33
N LEU A 178 4.70 11.51 15.40
CA LEU A 178 3.91 10.29 15.59
C LEU A 178 2.80 10.14 14.55
N SER A 179 2.16 11.25 14.19
CA SER A 179 1.13 11.31 13.15
C SER A 179 1.74 11.04 11.77
N MET A 180 2.89 11.66 11.48
CA MET A 180 3.64 11.43 10.25
C MET A 180 4.06 9.96 10.11
N ARG A 181 4.57 9.37 11.20
CA ARG A 181 4.92 7.95 11.25
C ARG A 181 3.71 7.08 10.94
N ALA A 182 2.56 7.35 11.57
CA ALA A 182 1.34 6.59 11.34
C ALA A 182 0.85 6.70 9.88
N LEU A 183 0.87 7.90 9.29
CA LEU A 183 0.52 8.11 7.88
C LEU A 183 1.39 7.27 6.94
N TRP A 184 2.71 7.24 7.17
CA TRP A 184 3.63 6.40 6.39
C TRP A 184 3.42 4.90 6.63
N MET A 185 3.17 4.48 7.87
CA MET A 185 2.84 3.09 8.18
C MET A 185 1.56 2.65 7.47
N GLY A 186 0.52 3.49 7.47
CA GLY A 186 -0.73 3.24 6.75
C GLY A 186 -0.54 3.19 5.24
N ALA A 187 0.29 4.09 4.68
CA ALA A 187 0.69 4.08 3.28
C ALA A 187 1.38 2.76 2.87
N MET A 188 2.42 2.37 3.59
CA MET A 188 3.14 1.13 3.34
C MET A 188 2.25 -0.09 3.54
N ALA A 189 1.38 -0.10 4.55
CA ALA A 189 0.42 -1.16 4.78
C ALA A 189 -0.55 -1.30 3.59
N TRP A 190 -1.08 -0.21 3.06
CA TRP A 190 -1.95 -0.23 1.89
C TRP A 190 -1.21 -0.70 0.63
N ILE A 191 -0.01 -0.16 0.35
CA ILE A 191 0.83 -0.61 -0.78
C ILE A 191 1.11 -2.11 -0.65
N SER A 192 1.47 -2.59 0.55
CA SER A 192 1.76 -4.00 0.78
C SER A 192 0.55 -4.90 0.50
N ALA A 193 -0.65 -4.47 0.89
CA ALA A 193 -1.88 -5.20 0.66
C ALA A 193 -2.22 -5.27 -0.84
N GLU A 194 -2.10 -4.14 -1.55
CA GLU A 194 -2.38 -4.10 -2.99
C GLU A 194 -1.34 -4.85 -3.83
N LEU A 195 -0.06 -4.81 -3.44
CA LEU A 195 0.98 -5.65 -4.05
C LEU A 195 0.64 -7.13 -3.85
N LEU A 196 0.33 -7.56 -2.62
CA LEU A 196 0.02 -8.96 -2.34
C LEU A 196 -1.22 -9.45 -3.10
N GLU A 197 -2.30 -8.68 -3.10
CA GLU A 197 -3.51 -9.00 -3.85
C GLU A 197 -3.26 -9.00 -5.36
N GLY A 198 -2.38 -8.12 -5.85
CA GLY A 198 -1.97 -8.08 -7.24
C GLY A 198 -1.18 -9.32 -7.65
N LEU A 199 -0.21 -9.72 -6.82
CA LEU A 199 0.59 -10.93 -7.01
C LEU A 199 -0.30 -12.18 -6.94
N ALA A 200 -1.30 -12.21 -6.07
CA ALA A 200 -2.30 -13.26 -6.01
C ALA A 200 -3.22 -13.33 -7.23
N GLY A 201 -3.35 -12.23 -7.97
CA GLY A 201 -4.08 -12.16 -9.24
C GLY A 201 -3.30 -12.69 -10.44
N VAL A 202 -2.01 -13.02 -10.27
CA VAL A 202 -1.18 -13.50 -11.38
C VAL A 202 -1.54 -14.96 -11.70
N TYR A 203 -1.82 -15.22 -12.98
CA TYR A 203 -2.25 -16.55 -13.44
C TYR A 203 -1.11 -17.38 -14.02
N ASP A 204 -0.14 -16.72 -14.66
CA ASP A 204 1.03 -17.34 -15.28
C ASP A 204 2.29 -16.60 -14.84
N CYS A 205 3.29 -17.35 -14.38
CA CYS A 205 4.51 -16.77 -13.83
C CYS A 205 5.71 -17.73 -13.99
N THR A 206 6.70 -17.28 -14.75
CA THR A 206 7.98 -17.95 -14.97
C THR A 206 8.91 -17.79 -13.77
N GLU A 207 10.06 -18.46 -13.78
CA GLU A 207 11.08 -18.31 -12.74
C GLU A 207 11.72 -16.91 -12.78
N GLU A 208 12.00 -16.40 -13.99
CA GLU A 208 12.48 -15.04 -14.19
C GLU A 208 11.42 -14.01 -13.78
N GLY A 209 10.13 -14.29 -14.04
CA GLY A 209 9.02 -13.47 -13.58
C GLY A 209 8.92 -13.37 -12.06
N ARG A 210 9.14 -14.47 -11.32
CA ARG A 210 9.20 -14.45 -9.84
C ARG A 210 10.37 -13.62 -9.33
N SER A 211 11.51 -13.72 -10.02
CA SER A 211 12.68 -12.87 -9.71
C SER A 211 12.35 -11.40 -9.92
N GLN A 212 11.60 -11.07 -10.98
CA GLN A 212 11.10 -9.72 -11.22
C GLN A 212 10.11 -9.26 -10.12
N MET A 213 9.22 -10.14 -9.65
CA MET A 213 8.31 -9.80 -8.54
C MET A 213 9.10 -9.40 -7.29
N LEU A 214 10.19 -10.12 -6.99
CA LEU A 214 11.03 -9.81 -5.85
C LEU A 214 11.75 -8.47 -6.03
N LEU A 215 12.31 -8.21 -7.22
CA LEU A 215 12.93 -6.94 -7.55
C LEU A 215 11.96 -5.76 -7.39
N ASP A 216 10.73 -5.92 -7.89
CA ASP A 216 9.68 -4.90 -7.80
C ASP A 216 9.29 -4.60 -6.34
N VAL A 217 9.03 -5.65 -5.54
CA VAL A 217 8.67 -5.50 -4.13
C VAL A 217 9.81 -4.84 -3.33
N GLN A 218 11.05 -5.27 -3.55
CA GLN A 218 12.21 -4.68 -2.88
C GLN A 218 12.44 -3.22 -3.30
N SER A 219 12.22 -2.89 -4.56
CA SER A 219 12.37 -1.53 -5.08
C SER A 219 11.33 -0.58 -4.48
N ALA A 220 10.05 -0.99 -4.43
CA ALA A 220 8.99 -0.22 -3.79
C ALA A 220 9.26 -0.03 -2.29
N ALA A 221 9.68 -1.10 -1.61
CA ALA A 221 10.02 -1.07 -0.20
C ALA A 221 11.16 -0.08 0.09
N LEU A 222 12.26 -0.17 -0.66
CA LEU A 222 13.42 0.71 -0.50
C LEU A 222 13.05 2.18 -0.64
N LEU A 223 12.22 2.53 -1.63
CA LEU A 223 11.80 3.92 -1.81
C LEU A 223 10.91 4.40 -0.65
N CYS A 224 9.96 3.58 -0.20
CA CYS A 224 9.12 3.91 0.96
C CYS A 224 9.96 4.11 2.23
N GLU A 225 10.92 3.22 2.48
CA GLU A 225 11.83 3.33 3.62
C GLU A 225 12.71 4.60 3.55
N THR A 226 13.12 4.99 2.34
CA THR A 226 13.93 6.19 2.10
C THR A 226 13.13 7.46 2.32
N GLU A 227 11.92 7.56 1.76
CA GLU A 227 11.07 8.75 1.86
C GLU A 227 10.47 8.93 3.27
N SER A 228 10.19 7.83 3.98
CA SER A 228 9.61 7.86 5.32
C SER A 228 10.65 7.89 6.46
N GLY A 229 11.86 7.37 6.22
CA GLY A 229 12.83 7.09 7.28
C GLY A 229 12.43 5.94 8.21
N ILE A 230 11.42 5.13 7.85
CA ILE A 230 10.92 4.02 8.67
C ILE A 230 11.41 2.70 8.08
N ARG A 231 11.94 1.83 8.93
CA ARG A 231 12.31 0.45 8.58
C ARG A 231 11.85 -0.54 9.65
N PRO A 232 11.53 -1.80 9.27
CA PRO A 232 11.40 -2.30 7.90
C PRO A 232 10.09 -1.84 7.23
N PHE A 233 10.01 -1.93 5.89
CA PHE A 233 8.76 -1.78 5.15
C PHE A 233 7.68 -2.73 5.68
N VAL A 234 6.46 -2.22 5.81
CA VAL A 234 5.34 -2.93 6.42
C VAL A 234 5.01 -4.20 5.63
N LYS A 235 4.98 -5.35 6.33
CA LYS A 235 4.69 -6.68 5.75
C LYS A 235 5.62 -7.10 4.61
N LEU A 236 6.84 -6.56 4.54
CA LEU A 236 7.82 -6.96 3.53
C LEU A 236 8.09 -8.48 3.55
N ASN A 237 8.29 -9.04 4.74
CA ASN A 237 8.48 -10.48 4.93
C ASN A 237 7.32 -11.30 4.36
N MET A 238 6.08 -10.88 4.60
CA MET A 238 4.89 -11.58 4.09
C MET A 238 4.83 -11.59 2.56
N LEU A 239 5.22 -10.50 1.91
CA LEU A 239 5.33 -10.39 0.46
C LEU A 239 6.45 -11.28 -0.10
N VAL A 240 7.64 -11.24 0.50
CA VAL A 240 8.78 -12.06 0.10
C VAL A 240 8.47 -13.55 0.27
N ASP A 241 7.91 -13.94 1.41
CA ASP A 241 7.50 -15.32 1.70
C ASP A 241 6.43 -15.80 0.71
N TYR A 242 5.52 -14.90 0.27
CA TYR A 242 4.52 -15.22 -0.73
C TYR A 242 5.15 -15.51 -2.10
N ILE A 243 6.14 -14.70 -2.52
CA ILE A 243 6.89 -14.94 -3.76
C ILE A 243 7.69 -16.25 -3.66
N GLN A 244 8.27 -16.54 -2.50
CA GLN A 244 8.96 -17.81 -2.26
C GLN A 244 8.01 -19.02 -2.30
N ALA A 245 6.74 -18.84 -1.95
CA ALA A 245 5.73 -19.91 -2.01
C ALA A 245 5.50 -20.45 -3.42
N PHE A 246 5.85 -19.71 -4.47
CA PHE A 246 5.82 -20.20 -5.84
C PHE A 246 6.79 -21.37 -6.09
N PHE A 247 7.77 -21.58 -5.22
CA PHE A 247 8.75 -22.67 -5.31
C PHE A 247 8.39 -23.90 -4.48
N VAL A 248 7.27 -23.87 -3.75
CA VAL A 248 6.78 -25.03 -2.99
C VAL A 248 6.52 -26.20 -3.94
N PRO A 249 7.16 -27.36 -3.74
CA PRO A 249 6.88 -28.54 -4.54
C PRO A 249 5.41 -28.96 -4.42
N THR A 250 4.78 -29.34 -5.52
CA THR A 250 3.34 -29.70 -5.55
C THR A 250 2.98 -30.85 -4.59
N ARG A 251 3.93 -31.75 -4.31
CA ARG A 251 3.80 -32.83 -3.31
C ARG A 251 3.75 -32.35 -1.86
N GLU A 252 4.35 -31.19 -1.57
CA GLU A 252 4.42 -30.58 -0.24
C GLU A 252 3.34 -29.51 -0.05
N TRP A 253 2.55 -29.22 -1.09
CA TRP A 253 1.54 -28.17 -1.11
C TRP A 253 0.55 -28.26 0.05
N SER A 254 -0.02 -29.45 0.30
CA SER A 254 -0.97 -29.63 1.41
C SER A 254 -0.35 -29.34 2.77
N ASN A 255 0.88 -29.82 3.00
CA ASN A 255 1.60 -29.58 4.25
C ASN A 255 1.91 -28.09 4.41
N TRP A 256 2.35 -27.42 3.34
CA TRP A 256 2.61 -25.98 3.35
C TRP A 256 1.33 -25.17 3.62
N LEU A 257 0.19 -25.57 3.05
CA LEU A 257 -1.10 -24.94 3.32
C LEU A 257 -1.49 -25.04 4.80
N GLU A 258 -1.29 -26.21 5.40
CA GLU A 258 -1.61 -26.47 6.81
C GLU A 258 -0.64 -25.74 7.76
N SER A 259 0.66 -25.70 7.47
CA SER A 259 1.65 -25.09 8.36
C SER A 259 1.78 -23.57 8.21
N THR A 260 1.57 -23.06 6.99
CA THR A 260 1.94 -21.69 6.62
C THR A 260 0.78 -20.97 5.94
N GLY A 261 0.13 -21.61 4.96
CA GLY A 261 -0.90 -21.01 4.12
C GLY A 261 -2.04 -20.37 4.91
N VAL A 262 -2.81 -21.19 5.62
CA VAL A 262 -4.02 -20.74 6.35
C VAL A 262 -3.75 -19.73 7.47
N HIS A 263 -2.52 -19.67 7.97
CA HIS A 263 -2.12 -18.76 9.05
C HIS A 263 -1.61 -17.42 8.55
N ARG A 264 -1.27 -17.29 7.26
CA ARG A 264 -0.64 -16.10 6.71
C ARG A 264 -1.36 -15.49 5.53
N TYR A 265 -2.08 -16.30 4.75
CA TYR A 265 -2.67 -15.87 3.49
C TYR A 265 -4.18 -16.12 3.50
N THR A 266 -4.89 -15.37 2.67
CA THR A 266 -6.31 -15.64 2.44
C THR A 266 -6.46 -16.82 1.50
N GLN A 267 -7.64 -17.47 1.55
CA GLN A 267 -7.95 -18.57 0.63
C GLN A 267 -7.76 -18.14 -0.83
N ARG A 268 -8.20 -16.92 -1.18
CA ARG A 268 -8.02 -16.32 -2.52
C ARG A 268 -6.55 -16.25 -2.92
N GLN A 269 -5.69 -15.78 -2.02
CA GLN A 269 -4.24 -15.69 -2.28
C GLN A 269 -3.63 -17.09 -2.49
N SER A 270 -4.01 -18.08 -1.68
CA SER A 270 -3.56 -19.47 -1.90
C SER A 270 -4.09 -20.09 -3.20
N LEU A 271 -5.29 -19.72 -3.65
CA LEU A 271 -5.79 -20.13 -4.97
C LEU A 271 -4.94 -19.54 -6.11
N GLY A 272 -4.50 -18.28 -5.97
CA GLY A 272 -3.57 -17.64 -6.91
C GLY A 272 -2.27 -18.43 -7.09
N LEU A 273 -1.62 -18.80 -5.97
CA LEU A 273 -0.43 -19.66 -5.99
C LEU A 273 -0.70 -21.01 -6.69
N ALA A 274 -1.83 -21.65 -6.38
CA ALA A 274 -2.19 -22.94 -6.99
C ALA A 274 -2.31 -22.85 -8.52
N HIS A 275 -2.77 -21.73 -9.07
CA HIS A 275 -2.83 -21.50 -10.51
C HIS A 275 -1.43 -21.53 -11.15
N CYS A 276 -0.48 -20.78 -10.59
CA CYS A 276 0.88 -20.74 -11.13
C CYS A 276 1.67 -22.03 -10.88
N LEU A 277 1.48 -22.68 -9.73
CA LEU A 277 2.12 -23.96 -9.39
C LEU A 277 1.71 -25.10 -10.32
N ALA A 278 0.49 -25.04 -10.87
CA ALA A 278 0.02 -26.03 -11.83
C ALA A 278 0.76 -25.98 -13.19
N ARG A 279 1.43 -24.86 -13.52
CA ARG A 279 2.18 -24.68 -14.78
C ARG A 279 1.39 -25.10 -16.03
N GLY A 280 0.09 -24.81 -16.05
CA GLY A 280 -0.83 -25.16 -17.15
C GLY A 280 -1.40 -26.58 -17.12
N ASP A 281 -0.95 -27.48 -16.23
CA ASP A 281 -1.51 -28.83 -16.09
C ASP A 281 -2.90 -28.78 -15.44
N LYS A 282 -3.92 -29.20 -16.19
CA LYS A 282 -5.33 -29.18 -15.77
C LYS A 282 -5.60 -30.08 -14.55
N HIS A 283 -5.00 -31.27 -14.50
CA HIS A 283 -5.19 -32.23 -13.42
C HIS A 283 -4.44 -31.78 -12.16
N ALA A 284 -3.20 -31.28 -12.31
CA ALA A 284 -2.47 -30.69 -11.20
C ALA A 284 -3.24 -29.49 -10.63
N ARG A 285 -3.74 -28.60 -11.49
CA ARG A 285 -4.55 -27.44 -11.08
C ARG A 285 -5.77 -27.87 -10.27
N GLN A 286 -6.56 -28.83 -10.75
CA GLN A 286 -7.74 -29.32 -10.02
C GLN A 286 -7.38 -29.85 -8.63
N ARG A 287 -6.31 -30.65 -8.51
CA ARG A 287 -5.86 -31.18 -7.22
C ARG A 287 -5.39 -30.07 -6.27
N LEU A 288 -4.58 -29.12 -6.75
CA LEU A 288 -4.05 -28.03 -5.92
C LEU A 288 -5.17 -27.11 -5.41
N LEU A 289 -6.14 -26.76 -6.26
CA LEU A 289 -7.31 -25.96 -5.88
C LEU A 289 -8.20 -26.70 -4.87
N ALA A 290 -8.41 -28.01 -5.06
CA ALA A 290 -9.17 -28.83 -4.12
C ALA A 290 -8.48 -28.91 -2.74
N ALA A 291 -7.15 -28.99 -2.71
CA ALA A 291 -6.37 -28.93 -1.47
C ALA A 291 -6.58 -27.60 -0.73
N VAL A 292 -6.55 -26.46 -1.44
CA VAL A 292 -6.84 -25.14 -0.85
C VAL A 292 -8.24 -25.12 -0.24
N ALA A 293 -9.26 -25.54 -0.99
CA ALA A 293 -10.64 -25.56 -0.48
C ALA A 293 -10.78 -26.42 0.78
N THR A 294 -10.17 -27.60 0.78
CA THR A 294 -10.26 -28.56 1.89
C THR A 294 -9.57 -28.04 3.15
N VAL A 295 -8.34 -27.54 3.03
CA VAL A 295 -7.53 -27.10 4.18
C VAL A 295 -8.13 -25.84 4.81
N TYR A 296 -8.57 -24.87 4.01
CA TYR A 296 -9.20 -23.66 4.54
C TYR A 296 -10.55 -23.94 5.20
N ALA A 297 -11.38 -24.82 4.64
CA ALA A 297 -12.64 -25.23 5.27
C ALA A 297 -12.39 -25.90 6.64
N ARG A 298 -11.39 -26.78 6.73
CA ARG A 298 -11.00 -27.42 7.99
C ARG A 298 -10.53 -26.40 9.03
N HIS A 299 -9.67 -25.46 8.62
CA HIS A 299 -9.17 -24.41 9.52
C HIS A 299 -10.30 -23.52 10.06
N GLN A 300 -11.26 -23.15 9.22
CA GLN A 300 -12.45 -22.38 9.64
C GLN A 300 -13.31 -23.15 10.66
N GLN A 301 -13.49 -24.46 10.48
CA GLN A 301 -14.22 -25.31 11.43
C GLN A 301 -13.49 -25.40 12.78
N THR A 302 -12.17 -25.58 12.78
CA THR A 302 -11.36 -25.60 14.01
C THR A 302 -11.45 -24.27 14.76
N ALA A 303 -11.36 -23.14 14.06
CA ALA A 303 -11.49 -21.81 14.67
C ALA A 303 -12.86 -21.60 15.34
N LEU A 304 -13.94 -22.06 14.72
CA LEU A 304 -15.29 -21.96 15.28
C LEU A 304 -15.49 -22.85 16.51
N SER A 305 -14.93 -24.06 16.53
CA SER A 305 -15.03 -24.97 17.69
C SER A 305 -14.25 -24.47 18.91
N HIS A 306 -13.14 -23.75 18.72
CA HIS A 306 -12.39 -23.14 19.83
C HIS A 306 -13.12 -21.94 20.47
N CYS A 307 -13.88 -21.15 19.70
CA CYS A 307 -14.66 -20.03 20.26
C CYS A 307 -15.93 -20.48 21.02
N GLY A 308 -16.40 -21.72 20.84
CA GLY A 308 -17.58 -22.27 21.51
C GLY A 308 -17.32 -22.88 22.90
N GLY A 309 -16.06 -22.86 23.38
CA GLY A 309 -15.60 -23.59 24.58
C GLY A 309 -15.43 -22.79 25.86
N VAL A 310 -16.10 -21.64 26.04
CA VAL A 310 -16.13 -20.90 27.31
C VAL A 310 -17.56 -20.90 27.85
N GLY A 311 -17.97 -22.02 28.44
CA GLY A 311 -19.31 -22.19 28.98
C GLY A 311 -19.46 -23.53 29.68
N GLY A 312 -18.72 -23.74 30.77
CA GLY A 312 -18.79 -24.99 31.51
C GLY A 312 -17.90 -25.01 32.73
N SER A 313 -18.19 -24.15 33.71
CA SER A 313 -17.69 -24.33 35.07
C SER A 313 -18.87 -24.31 36.05
N GLY A 314 -19.21 -25.51 36.54
CA GLY A 314 -19.68 -25.78 37.90
C GLY A 314 -21.07 -25.28 38.28
N ILE A 315 -21.96 -26.20 38.64
CA ILE A 315 -22.32 -26.47 40.04
C ILE A 315 -22.80 -27.92 40.09
N GLU A 316 -22.02 -28.74 40.80
CA GLU A 316 -22.47 -30.02 41.35
C GLU A 316 -23.53 -29.74 42.43
N THR A 317 -24.60 -30.52 42.42
CA THR A 317 -25.46 -30.77 43.58
C THR A 317 -25.60 -32.26 43.76
#